data_AF-A0A6N0NWS9-F1
#
_entry.id   AF-A0A6N0NWS9-F1
#
_cell.length_a   1.000
_cell.length_b   1.000
_cell.length_c   1.000
_cell.angle_alpha   90.00
_cell.angle_beta   90.00
_cell.angle_gamma   90.00
#
_symmetry.space_group_name_H-M   'P 1'
#
loop_
_entity.id
_entity.type
_entity.pdbx_description
1 polymer ?
#
loop_
_entity_poly.entity_id
_entity_poly.type
_entity_poly.pdbx_seq_one_letter_code
_entity_poly.pdbx_strand_id
1 'polypeptide(L)'
;MILKPAISWQQVSSLKAPMIYWRNVIVILENPTKVFLVDAWRDQLGKYVPPSQVSIFKYYYKIGQVDEESVKYLECVADAVQRKVRPLIVKRFNCEKDIVVMLP
;
A
#
# COMPACT_ATOMS: atom_id res chain seq x y z
N MET A 1 20.43 -5.64 -4.81
CA MET A 1 20.10 -6.02 -3.40
C MET A 1 18.77 -6.76 -3.39
N ILE A 2 18.63 -7.84 -2.61
CA ILE A 2 17.36 -8.57 -2.46
C ILE A 2 16.72 -8.16 -1.13
N LEU A 3 15.46 -7.72 -1.17
CA LEU A 3 14.66 -7.32 -0.01
C LEU A 3 13.51 -8.32 0.18
N LYS A 4 13.31 -8.79 1.41
CA LYS A 4 12.22 -9.70 1.79
C LYS A 4 11.40 -9.05 2.92
N PRO A 5 10.49 -8.11 2.60
CA PRO A 5 9.77 -7.36 3.61
C PRO A 5 8.75 -8.27 4.33
N ALA A 6 8.66 -8.13 5.64
CA ALA A 6 7.56 -8.65 6.43
C ALA A 6 6.43 -7.60 6.40
N ILE A 7 5.26 -8.00 5.90
CA ILE A 7 4.10 -7.10 5.78
C ILE A 7 2.95 -7.64 6.62
N SER A 8 2.53 -6.87 7.62
CA SER A 8 1.35 -7.15 8.42
C SER A 8 0.13 -6.46 7.81
N TRP A 9 -0.85 -7.24 7.37
CA TRP A 9 -2.04 -6.75 6.68
C TRP A 9 -3.26 -6.64 7.60
N GLN A 10 -3.98 -5.54 7.48
CA GLN A 10 -5.29 -5.34 8.12
C GLN A 10 -6.31 -4.80 7.12
N GLN A 11 -7.52 -5.36 7.11
CA GLN A 11 -8.59 -4.92 6.22
C GLN A 11 -9.74 -4.31 7.01
N VAL A 12 -10.17 -3.11 6.62
CA VAL A 12 -11.23 -2.33 7.28
C VAL A 12 -12.10 -1.59 6.25
N SER A 13 -13.37 -1.38 6.58
CA SER A 13 -14.30 -0.59 5.74
C SER A 13 -14.11 0.92 5.89
N SER A 14 -13.48 1.37 6.97
CA SER A 14 -13.24 2.78 7.28
C SER A 14 -12.03 2.93 8.18
N LEU A 15 -11.24 3.98 7.98
CA LEU A 15 -10.12 4.32 8.84
C LEU A 15 -10.61 4.84 10.19
N LYS A 16 -10.19 4.18 11.27
CA LYS A 16 -10.52 4.52 12.66
C LYS A 16 -9.27 4.45 13.53
N ALA A 17 -9.34 4.97 14.75
CA ALA A 17 -8.28 4.78 15.73
C ALA A 17 -8.09 3.26 16.03
N PRO A 18 -6.84 2.79 16.19
CA PRO A 18 -5.59 3.56 16.16
C PRO A 18 -4.98 3.74 14.75
N MET A 19 -5.54 3.11 13.70
CA MET A 19 -4.94 3.09 12.35
C MET A 19 -4.73 4.48 11.75
N ILE A 20 -5.59 5.46 12.07
CA ILE A 20 -5.43 6.85 11.59
C ILE A 20 -4.08 7.47 11.98
N TYR A 21 -3.41 6.97 13.03
CA TYR A 21 -2.11 7.46 13.47
C TYR A 21 -0.93 6.74 12.80
N TRP A 22 -1.19 5.67 12.06
CA TRP A 22 -0.14 4.88 11.41
C TRP A 22 0.56 5.66 10.32
N ARG A 23 1.86 5.40 10.16
CA ARG A 23 2.74 6.01 9.15
C ARG A 23 3.49 4.92 8.41
N ASN A 24 4.07 5.26 7.26
CA ASN A 24 4.86 4.34 6.44
C ASN A 24 4.12 3.04 6.11
N VAL A 25 2.90 3.16 5.62
CA VAL A 25 2.03 2.03 5.31
C VAL A 25 1.83 1.90 3.80
N ILE A 26 1.55 0.68 3.38
CA ILE A 26 1.00 0.39 2.05
C ILE A 26 -0.51 0.45 2.18
N VAL A 27 -1.18 1.17 1.28
CA VAL A 27 -2.63 1.24 1.23
C VAL A 27 -3.10 0.56 -0.04
N ILE A 28 -3.93 -0.47 0.10
CA ILE A 28 -4.64 -1.09 -1.01
C ILE A 28 -6.11 -0.71 -0.87
N LEU A 29 -6.68 -0.18 -1.96
CA LEU A 29 -8.11 0.05 -2.07
C LEU A 29 -8.69 -1.06 -2.93
N GLU A 30 -9.54 -1.89 -2.35
CA GLU A 30 -10.10 -3.06 -3.04
C GLU A 30 -11.54 -3.35 -2.61
N ASN A 31 -12.26 -4.10 -3.44
CA ASN A 31 -13.51 -4.73 -3.06
C ASN A 31 -13.37 -6.25 -3.29
N PRO A 32 -14.41 -7.07 -3.02
CA PRO A 32 -14.31 -8.52 -3.15
C PRO A 32 -13.96 -9.02 -4.56
N THR A 33 -14.15 -8.20 -5.60
CA THR A 33 -13.94 -8.60 -6.99
C THR A 33 -12.71 -7.96 -7.64
N LYS A 34 -12.18 -6.88 -7.08
CA LYS A 34 -11.17 -6.07 -7.76
C LYS A 34 -10.31 -5.23 -6.82
N VAL A 35 -9.04 -5.12 -7.18
CA VAL A 35 -8.12 -4.14 -6.59
C VAL A 35 -8.13 -2.87 -7.45
N PHE A 36 -8.38 -1.74 -6.83
CA PHE A 36 -8.44 -0.44 -7.50
C PHE A 36 -7.08 0.23 -7.57
N LEU A 37 -6.35 0.22 -6.45
CA LEU A 37 -5.12 0.99 -6.27
C LEU A 37 -4.23 0.35 -5.23
N VAL A 38 -2.92 0.48 -5.42
CA VAL A 38 -1.90 0.31 -4.37
C VAL A 38 -1.17 1.64 -4.21
N ASP A 39 -0.95 2.06 -2.96
CA ASP A 39 -0.25 3.30 -2.64
C ASP A 39 0.77 3.11 -1.51
N ALA A 40 1.81 3.93 -1.50
CA ALA A 40 2.81 4.03 -0.43
C ALA A 40 2.57 5.34 0.33
N TRP A 41 2.12 5.26 1.57
CA TRP A 41 1.77 6.43 2.37
C TRP A 41 2.73 6.63 3.54
N ARG A 42 3.48 7.73 3.54
CA ARG A 42 4.49 8.03 4.56
C ARG A 42 3.98 8.87 5.74
N ASP A 43 2.96 9.71 5.54
CA ASP A 43 2.37 10.51 6.63
C ASP A 43 1.32 9.68 7.42
N GLN A 44 0.66 10.32 8.39
CA GLN A 44 -0.45 9.74 9.14
C GLN A 44 -1.58 9.33 8.21
N LEU A 45 -2.04 8.10 8.36
CA LEU A 45 -3.08 7.51 7.53
C LEU A 45 -4.41 8.27 7.60
N GLY A 46 -4.70 8.97 8.70
CA GLY A 46 -5.87 9.84 8.83
C GLY A 46 -5.89 11.01 7.83
N LYS A 47 -4.75 11.37 7.24
CA LYS A 47 -4.64 12.40 6.19
C LYS A 47 -4.68 11.81 4.77
N TYR A 48 -4.76 10.49 4.64
CA TYR A 48 -4.77 9.84 3.35
C TYR A 48 -6.07 10.17 2.61
N VAL A 49 -5.92 10.74 1.42
CA VAL A 49 -7.03 11.03 0.52
C VAL A 49 -6.89 10.13 -0.71
N PRO A 50 -7.82 9.17 -0.90
CA PRO A 50 -7.87 8.35 -2.12
C PRO A 50 -7.94 9.21 -3.38
N PRO A 51 -7.32 8.79 -4.50
CA PRO A 51 -7.50 9.44 -5.79
C PRO A 51 -8.99 9.50 -6.17
N SER A 52 -9.41 10.62 -6.77
CA SER A 52 -10.81 10.86 -7.14
C SER A 52 -11.40 9.77 -8.03
N GLN A 53 -10.56 9.12 -8.85
CA GLN A 53 -10.98 8.01 -9.71
C GLN A 53 -11.46 6.78 -8.92
N VAL A 54 -10.98 6.59 -7.68
CA VAL A 54 -11.38 5.48 -6.81
C VAL A 54 -12.60 5.84 -5.96
N SER A 55 -12.78 7.13 -5.64
CA SER A 55 -13.83 7.62 -4.74
C SER A 55 -15.27 7.31 -5.19
N ILE A 56 -15.48 7.00 -6.48
CA ILE A 56 -16.79 6.59 -7.01
C ILE A 56 -17.17 5.14 -6.66
N PHE A 57 -16.19 4.32 -6.27
CA PHE A 57 -16.40 2.92 -5.96
C PHE A 57 -16.58 2.73 -4.44
N LYS A 58 -17.34 1.69 -4.06
CA LYS A 58 -17.28 1.16 -2.70
C LYS A 58 -16.07 0.24 -2.57
N TYR A 59 -15.21 0.51 -1.59
CA TYR A 59 -14.00 -0.24 -1.33
C TYR A 59 -13.74 -0.38 0.17
N TYR A 60 -12.90 -1.35 0.50
CA TYR A 60 -12.24 -1.53 1.78
C TYR A 60 -10.81 -0.99 1.69
N TYR A 61 -10.31 -0.53 2.82
CA TYR A 61 -8.89 -0.25 3.02
C TYR A 61 -8.22 -1.54 3.47
N LYS A 62 -7.22 -1.99 2.73
CA LYS A 62 -6.29 -3.03 3.16
C LYS A 62 -4.92 -2.40 3.37
N ILE A 63 -4.52 -2.32 4.63
CA ILE A 63 -3.39 -1.54 5.12
C ILE A 63 -2.27 -2.51 5.46
N GLY A 64 -1.10 -2.32 4.86
CA GLY A 64 0.11 -3.10 5.11
C GLY A 64 1.12 -2.29 5.90
N GLN A 65 1.48 -2.75 7.10
CA GLN A 65 2.64 -2.23 7.83
C GLN A 65 3.86 -3.05 7.46
N VAL A 66 4.93 -2.38 7.03
CA VAL A 66 6.23 -3.02 6.74
C VAL A 66 7.12 -2.98 7.98
N ASP A 67 8.04 -3.93 8.09
CA ASP A 67 9.11 -3.90 9.10
C ASP A 67 9.99 -2.65 8.96
N GLU A 68 10.64 -2.25 10.06
CA GLU A 68 11.44 -1.02 10.15
C GLU A 68 12.57 -0.96 9.12
N GLU A 69 13.21 -2.10 8.82
CA GLU A 69 14.30 -2.19 7.85
C GLU A 69 13.82 -1.92 6.41
N SER A 70 12.57 -2.28 6.12
CA SER A 70 11.93 -2.14 4.81
C SER A 70 11.26 -0.79 4.60
N VAL A 71 11.04 0.02 5.65
CA VAL A 71 10.39 1.35 5.57
C VAL A 71 11.10 2.29 4.59
N LYS A 72 12.44 2.25 4.51
CA LYS A 72 13.20 3.06 3.53
C LYS A 72 12.83 2.72 2.10
N TYR A 73 12.46 1.46 1.84
CA TYR A 73 12.10 0.93 0.52
C TYR A 73 10.59 0.82 0.30
N LEU A 74 9.77 1.52 1.09
CA LEU A 74 8.31 1.42 1.04
C LEU A 74 7.74 1.53 -0.38
N GLU A 75 8.28 2.43 -1.21
CA GLU A 75 7.87 2.60 -2.61
C GLU A 75 8.20 1.39 -3.49
N CYS A 76 9.37 0.78 -3.29
CA CYS A 76 9.75 -0.47 -3.96
C CYS A 76 8.84 -1.63 -3.54
N VAL A 77 8.49 -1.71 -2.24
CA VAL A 77 7.57 -2.73 -1.74
C VAL A 77 6.18 -2.51 -2.33
N ALA A 78 5.68 -1.28 -2.34
CA ALA A 78 4.40 -0.93 -2.94
C ALA A 78 4.37 -1.24 -4.45
N ASP A 79 5.45 -0.98 -5.19
CA ASP A 79 5.53 -1.34 -6.61
C ASP A 79 5.50 -2.86 -6.82
N ALA A 80 6.21 -3.62 -5.99
CA ALA A 80 6.16 -5.08 -6.03
C ALA A 80 4.75 -5.61 -5.73
N VAL A 81 4.07 -5.02 -4.72
CA VAL A 81 2.68 -5.36 -4.38
C VAL A 81 1.75 -5.02 -5.55
N GLN A 82 1.89 -3.84 -6.13
CA GLN A 82 1.14 -3.40 -7.30
C GLN A 82 1.27 -4.38 -8.48
N ARG A 83 2.49 -4.83 -8.79
CA ARG A 83 2.72 -5.82 -9.86
C ARG A 83 2.07 -7.18 -9.56
N LYS A 84 2.07 -7.61 -8.28
CA LYS A 84 1.44 -8.87 -7.83
C LYS A 84 -0.08 -8.82 -7.94
N VAL A 85 -0.71 -7.73 -7.47
CA VAL A 85 -2.19 -7.63 -7.39
C VAL A 85 -2.85 -7.05 -8.63
N ARG A 86 -2.09 -6.40 -9.52
CA ARG A 86 -2.54 -5.84 -10.81
C ARG A 86 -3.77 -4.93 -10.65
N PRO A 87 -3.63 -3.80 -9.94
CA PRO A 87 -4.75 -2.90 -9.70
C PRO A 87 -5.21 -2.22 -10.99
N LEU A 88 -6.42 -1.68 -10.96
CA LEU A 88 -6.96 -0.87 -12.06
C LEU A 88 -6.14 0.37 -12.37
N ILE A 89 -5.73 1.07 -11.32
CA ILE A 89 -4.97 2.31 -11.42
C ILE A 89 -3.55 1.99 -10.99
N VAL A 90 -2.62 2.22 -11.92
CA VAL A 90 -1.19 1.98 -11.72
C VAL A 90 -0.53 3.29 -11.36
N LYS A 91 0.07 3.38 -10.17
CA LYS A 91 0.93 4.50 -9.79
C LYS A 91 2.37 4.23 -10.22
N ARG A 92 3.10 5.30 -10.51
CA ARG A 92 4.56 5.25 -10.72
C ARG A 92 5.23 5.50 -9.37
N PHE A 93 5.98 4.53 -8.90
CA PHE A 93 6.81 4.63 -7.70
C PHE A 93 8.27 4.86 -8.09
N ASN A 94 9.00 5.64 -7.28
CA ASN A 94 10.43 5.84 -7.48
C ASN A 94 11.20 4.72 -6.75
N CYS A 95 11.32 3.58 -7.42
CA CYS A 95 12.16 2.48 -6.94
C CYS A 95 13.46 2.41 -7.75
N GLU A 96 14.60 2.37 -7.05
CA GLU A 96 15.89 2.13 -7.67
C GLU A 96 15.91 0.76 -8.36
N LYS A 97 16.45 0.70 -9.59
CA LYS A 97 16.39 -0.51 -10.44
C LYS A 97 17.14 -1.72 -9.86
N ASP A 98 18.04 -1.48 -8.91
CA ASP A 98 18.91 -2.53 -8.35
C ASP A 98 18.30 -3.23 -7.12
N ILE A 99 17.08 -2.85 -6.71
CA ILE A 99 16.37 -3.44 -5.57
C ILE A 99 15.34 -4.44 -6.09
N VAL A 100 15.53 -5.71 -5.73
CA VAL A 100 14.59 -6.79 -6.02
C VAL A 100 13.80 -7.10 -4.75
N VAL A 101 12.50 -6.82 -4.76
CA VAL A 101 11.60 -7.14 -3.64
C VAL A 101 10.94 -8.49 -3.89
N MET A 102 11.13 -9.42 -2.95
CA MET A 102 10.43 -10.70 -2.93
C MET A 102 9.35 -10.65 -1.85
N LEU A 103 8.10 -10.58 -2.28
CA LEU A 103 6.96 -10.62 -1.37
C LEU A 103 6.76 -12.05 -0.86
N PRO A 104 6.33 -12.23 0.40
CA PRO A 104 5.90 -13.52 0.91
C PRO A 104 4.67 -14.06 0.16
#